data_AF-A0A961LJ16-F1
#
_entry.id   AF-A0A961LJ16-F1
#
_cell.length_a   1.000
_cell.length_b   1.000
_cell.length_c   1.000
_cell.angle_alpha   90.00
_cell.angle_beta   90.00
_cell.angle_gamma   90.00
#
_symmetry.space_group_name_H-M   'P 1'
#
loop_
_entity.id
_entity.type
_entity.pdbx_description
1 polymer ?
#
loop_
_entity_poly.entity_id
_entity_poly.type
_entity_poly.pdbx_seq_one_letter_code
_entity_poly.pdbx_strand_id
1 'polypeptide(L)'
;MEQGVFQWKVGTQIANSARLAEWPFSSAAKNVTKTTVFDNIATKPFSNNALAARRGPREYTFMAGSEFHLAEYAALRDEILDKSRFIDQSWRLMIVAVAGILAWVLTTGQNADTIVRIAASWLPAAMSLFFHWHRNENIVAIRRLALYVRALEERFADDGLGWERRRSEDDLANQPSTYRSTTMLMKVTVVFSVLFAALETVRAISPDLLPF
;
A
#
# COMPACT_ATOMS: atom_id res chain seq x y z
N MET A 1 -56.30 -17.53 -9.66
CA MET A 1 -55.25 -16.99 -8.78
C MET A 1 -53.93 -17.49 -9.34
N GLU A 2 -53.32 -16.69 -10.20
CA GLU A 2 -52.10 -17.06 -10.92
C GLU A 2 -50.88 -16.79 -10.06
N GLN A 3 -50.06 -17.82 -9.84
CA GLN A 3 -48.77 -17.70 -9.16
C GLN A 3 -47.74 -17.17 -10.16
N GLY A 4 -47.44 -15.87 -10.06
CA GLY A 4 -46.37 -15.23 -10.82
C GLY A 4 -44.99 -15.71 -10.35
N VAL A 5 -44.36 -16.56 -11.15
CA VAL A 5 -42.97 -17.00 -10.98
C VAL A 5 -42.05 -15.81 -11.28
N PHE A 6 -41.53 -15.17 -10.23
CA PHE A 6 -40.50 -14.13 -10.34
C PHE A 6 -39.15 -14.79 -10.66
N GLN A 7 -38.84 -14.93 -11.95
CA GLN A 7 -37.49 -15.30 -12.38
C GLN A 7 -36.56 -14.09 -12.25
N TRP A 8 -35.68 -14.13 -11.25
CA TRP A 8 -34.53 -13.24 -11.18
C TRP A 8 -33.56 -13.60 -12.30
N LYS A 9 -33.57 -12.79 -13.37
CA LYS A 9 -32.52 -12.77 -14.38
C LYS A 9 -31.27 -12.22 -13.71
N VAL A 10 -30.44 -13.09 -13.13
CA VAL A 10 -29.09 -12.75 -12.67
C VAL A 10 -28.26 -12.49 -13.92
N GLY A 11 -28.34 -11.24 -14.40
CA GLY A 11 -27.55 -10.74 -15.50
C GLY A 11 -26.07 -10.85 -15.17
N THR A 12 -25.36 -11.47 -16.09
CA THR A 12 -23.91 -11.57 -16.24
C THR A 12 -23.21 -10.21 -16.11
N GLN A 13 -23.00 -9.72 -14.88
CA GLN A 13 -22.07 -8.62 -14.57
C GLN A 13 -20.79 -9.07 -13.85
N ILE A 14 -20.56 -10.39 -13.72
CA ILE A 14 -19.33 -10.92 -13.11
C ILE A 14 -18.13 -10.91 -14.10
N ALA A 15 -18.34 -10.59 -15.37
CA ALA A 15 -17.25 -10.50 -16.35
C ALA A 15 -16.39 -9.23 -16.24
N ASN A 16 -16.80 -8.22 -15.44
CA ASN A 16 -16.05 -6.96 -15.30
C ASN A 16 -15.31 -6.79 -13.97
N SER A 17 -15.56 -7.61 -12.94
CA SER A 17 -14.81 -7.55 -11.68
C SER A 17 -13.47 -8.31 -11.72
N ALA A 18 -13.28 -9.21 -12.69
CA ALA A 18 -11.99 -9.87 -12.92
C ALA A 18 -10.93 -8.96 -13.59
N ARG A 19 -11.31 -7.76 -14.05
CA ARG A 19 -10.39 -6.77 -14.67
C ARG A 19 -9.75 -5.80 -13.67
N LEU A 20 -10.11 -5.87 -12.38
CA LEU A 20 -9.49 -5.05 -11.33
C LEU A 20 -8.32 -5.75 -10.61
N ALA A 21 -8.00 -7.00 -10.97
CA ALA A 21 -6.82 -7.71 -10.47
C ALA A 21 -5.54 -7.47 -11.31
N GLU A 22 -5.65 -6.77 -12.45
CA GLU A 22 -4.49 -6.29 -13.21
C GLU A 22 -4.25 -4.81 -12.88
N TRP A 23 -3.96 -4.52 -11.61
CA TRP A 23 -3.31 -3.25 -11.29
C TRP A 23 -1.88 -3.29 -11.86
N PRO A 24 -1.46 -2.28 -12.64
CA PRO A 24 -0.25 -2.32 -13.44
C PRO A 24 0.99 -2.05 -12.59
N PHE A 25 1.32 -2.94 -11.66
CA PHE A 25 2.64 -2.98 -11.03
C PHE A 25 3.66 -3.58 -12.00
N SER A 26 4.04 -2.88 -13.10
CA SER A 26 5.23 -3.27 -13.90
C SER A 26 5.60 -2.35 -15.08
N SER A 27 4.76 -1.41 -15.56
CA SER A 27 5.05 -0.74 -16.85
C SER A 27 5.76 0.62 -16.77
N ALA A 28 5.68 1.35 -15.65
CA ALA A 28 6.39 2.64 -15.53
C ALA A 28 7.91 2.48 -15.28
N ALA A 29 8.36 1.33 -14.79
CA ALA A 29 9.79 1.03 -14.61
C ALA A 29 10.40 0.15 -15.74
N LYS A 30 9.57 -0.42 -16.63
CA LYS A 30 10.07 -1.25 -17.77
C LYS A 30 10.40 -0.48 -19.04
N ASN A 31 10.00 0.79 -19.12
CA ASN A 31 10.35 1.67 -20.24
C ASN A 31 11.39 2.73 -19.87
N VAL A 32 12.13 2.56 -18.76
CA VAL A 32 13.53 3.01 -18.74
C VAL A 32 14.29 1.98 -19.55
N THR A 33 14.25 2.21 -20.85
CA THR A 33 15.07 1.57 -21.86
C THR A 33 16.44 1.34 -21.25
N LYS A 34 16.81 0.06 -21.11
CA LYS A 34 18.18 -0.42 -21.25
C LYS A 34 18.72 0.13 -22.57
N THR A 35 19.05 1.41 -22.58
CA THR A 35 19.92 2.00 -23.58
C THR A 35 21.29 1.52 -23.16
N THR A 36 21.65 0.33 -23.64
CA THR A 36 22.92 0.04 -24.34
C THR A 36 24.02 1.11 -24.22
N VAL A 37 24.45 1.46 -23.00
CA VAL A 37 25.62 2.32 -22.77
C VAL A 37 26.73 1.57 -22.00
N PHE A 38 26.47 0.38 -21.45
CA PHE A 38 27.47 -0.35 -20.65
C PHE A 38 28.18 -1.51 -21.35
N ASP A 39 27.82 -1.90 -22.58
CA ASP A 39 28.46 -3.05 -23.26
C ASP A 39 29.60 -2.69 -24.24
N ASN A 40 30.10 -1.45 -24.23
CA ASN A 40 31.16 -1.03 -25.18
C ASN A 40 32.43 -0.45 -24.51
N ILE A 41 32.74 -0.89 -23.27
CA ILE A 41 33.96 -0.46 -22.54
C ILE A 41 34.98 -1.60 -22.41
N ALA A 42 34.87 -2.66 -23.20
CA ALA A 42 35.90 -3.68 -23.30
C ALA A 42 36.59 -3.59 -24.68
N THR A 43 37.90 -3.27 -24.65
CA THR A 43 38.91 -3.49 -25.71
C THR A 43 39.20 -2.39 -26.74
N LYS A 44 39.47 -1.16 -26.29
CA LYS A 44 40.49 -0.34 -26.97
C LYS A 44 41.59 0.07 -25.98
N PRO A 45 42.85 -0.32 -26.20
CA PRO A 45 43.95 0.23 -25.42
C PRO A 45 44.08 1.72 -25.77
N PHE A 46 43.56 2.57 -24.89
CA PHE A 46 43.79 4.01 -24.96
C PHE A 46 45.27 4.28 -24.64
N SER A 47 46.02 4.68 -25.65
CA SER A 47 47.38 5.18 -25.49
C SER A 47 47.35 6.48 -24.67
N ASN A 48 47.90 6.44 -23.46
CA ASN A 48 47.78 7.49 -22.43
C ASN A 48 48.61 8.77 -22.64
N ASN A 49 49.20 9.03 -23.81
CA ASN A 49 50.30 10.01 -23.90
C ASN A 49 50.05 11.30 -24.70
N ALA A 50 48.82 11.64 -25.11
CA ALA A 50 48.61 12.84 -25.95
C ALA A 50 47.68 13.94 -25.39
N LEU A 51 47.05 13.75 -24.23
CA LEU A 51 45.98 14.67 -23.75
C LEU A 51 46.29 15.39 -22.42
N ALA A 52 47.54 15.35 -21.95
CA ALA A 52 47.94 16.00 -20.70
C ALA A 52 48.13 17.53 -20.79
N ALA A 53 48.16 18.13 -21.98
CA ALA A 53 48.56 19.53 -22.16
C ALA A 53 47.41 20.53 -22.45
N ARG A 54 46.13 20.13 -22.34
CA ARG A 54 44.99 21.02 -22.61
C ARG A 54 43.93 21.00 -21.50
N ARG A 55 44.39 21.02 -20.24
CA ARG A 55 43.51 21.23 -19.08
C ARG A 55 43.08 22.69 -19.01
N GLY A 56 41.96 23.01 -19.67
CA GLY A 56 41.05 24.05 -19.18
C GLY A 56 40.39 23.58 -17.87
N PRO A 57 39.85 24.50 -17.05
CA PRO A 57 39.24 24.18 -15.77
C PRO A 57 38.08 23.19 -15.99
N ARG A 58 38.13 22.06 -15.27
CA ARG A 58 37.10 21.02 -15.30
C ARG A 58 35.87 21.53 -14.54
N GLU A 59 35.00 22.25 -15.25
CA GLU A 59 33.76 22.79 -14.68
C GLU A 59 32.51 21.95 -15.01
N TYR A 60 32.64 20.83 -15.73
CA TYR A 60 31.47 20.15 -16.35
C TYR A 60 31.21 18.71 -15.90
N THR A 61 31.82 18.20 -14.82
CA THR A 61 31.58 16.81 -14.36
C THR A 61 30.77 16.71 -13.07
N PHE A 62 30.44 17.83 -12.42
CA PHE A 62 29.62 17.85 -11.20
C PHE A 62 28.12 18.03 -11.52
N MET A 63 27.76 18.74 -12.59
CA MET A 63 26.36 19.05 -12.92
C MET A 63 25.54 17.84 -13.39
N ALA A 64 26.16 16.88 -14.08
CA ALA A 64 25.48 15.64 -14.47
C ALA A 64 25.13 14.75 -13.26
N GLY A 65 25.89 14.85 -12.16
CA GLY A 65 25.60 14.14 -10.90
C GLY A 65 24.42 14.75 -10.16
N SER A 66 24.40 16.08 -10.01
CA SER A 66 23.32 16.77 -9.31
C SER A 66 21.95 16.63 -9.97
N GLU A 67 21.87 16.71 -11.31
CA GLU A 67 20.59 16.54 -12.03
C GLU A 67 20.05 15.12 -11.92
N PHE A 68 20.92 14.11 -11.98
CA PHE A 68 20.54 12.71 -11.82
C PHE A 68 19.95 12.45 -10.41
N HIS A 69 20.60 12.96 -9.36
CA HIS A 69 20.13 12.75 -7.99
C HIS A 69 18.81 13.47 -7.69
N LEU A 70 18.57 14.65 -8.28
CA LEU A 70 17.28 15.33 -8.14
C LEU A 70 16.13 14.55 -8.79
N ALA A 71 16.38 13.92 -9.94
CA ALA A 71 15.39 13.07 -10.61
C ALA A 71 15.11 11.78 -9.83
N GLU A 72 16.15 11.11 -9.34
CA GLU A 72 16.05 9.92 -8.47
C GLU A 72 15.28 10.23 -7.18
N TYR A 73 15.60 11.38 -6.57
CA TYR A 73 14.92 11.89 -5.39
C TYR A 73 13.41 12.09 -5.62
N ALA A 74 13.06 12.77 -6.71
CA ALA A 74 11.67 13.01 -7.08
C ALA A 74 10.91 11.69 -7.29
N ALA A 75 11.53 10.72 -7.96
CA ALA A 75 10.94 9.40 -8.17
C ALA A 75 10.69 8.64 -6.85
N LEU A 76 11.64 8.66 -5.92
CA LEU A 76 11.48 8.00 -4.61
C LEU A 76 10.38 8.67 -3.77
N ARG A 77 10.32 10.00 -3.82
CA ARG A 77 9.27 10.76 -3.15
C ARG A 77 7.89 10.39 -3.68
N ASP A 78 7.73 10.34 -4.99
CA ASP A 78 6.47 9.97 -5.63
C ASP A 78 6.09 8.53 -5.31
N GLU A 79 7.07 7.60 -5.28
CA GLU A 79 6.83 6.22 -4.84
C GLU A 79 6.34 6.14 -3.39
N ILE A 80 6.93 6.90 -2.46
CA ILE A 80 6.49 6.96 -1.06
C ILE A 80 5.05 7.48 -0.96
N LEU A 81 4.74 8.57 -1.68
CA LEU A 81 3.41 9.18 -1.69
C LEU A 81 2.36 8.22 -2.25
N ASP A 82 2.68 7.51 -3.32
CA ASP A 82 1.78 6.54 -3.93
C ASP A 82 1.54 5.33 -3.02
N LYS A 83 2.57 4.79 -2.37
CA LYS A 83 2.40 3.73 -1.36
C LYS A 83 1.55 4.21 -0.19
N SER A 84 1.74 5.45 0.27
CA SER A 84 0.91 6.02 1.36
C SER A 84 -0.56 6.12 0.96
N ARG A 85 -0.85 6.64 -0.25
CA ARG A 85 -2.21 6.72 -0.79
C ARG A 85 -2.86 5.35 -0.92
N PHE A 86 -2.09 4.36 -1.38
CA PHE A 86 -2.55 2.98 -1.51
C PHE A 86 -2.94 2.38 -0.15
N ILE A 87 -2.14 2.60 0.91
CA ILE A 87 -2.50 2.18 2.28
C ILE A 87 -3.83 2.81 2.71
N ASP A 88 -4.01 4.12 2.48
CA ASP A 88 -5.23 4.81 2.90
C ASP A 88 -6.47 4.33 2.12
N GLN A 89 -6.33 4.11 0.81
CA GLN A 89 -7.42 3.60 -0.03
C GLN A 89 -7.80 2.17 0.33
N SER A 90 -6.82 1.28 0.47
CA SER A 90 -7.03 -0.12 0.84
C SER A 90 -7.72 -0.25 2.20
N TRP A 91 -7.34 0.59 3.17
CA TRP A 91 -8.00 0.66 4.48
C TRP A 91 -9.48 1.06 4.39
N ARG A 92 -9.82 2.09 3.61
CA ARG A 92 -11.21 2.53 3.42
C ARG A 92 -12.06 1.42 2.78
N LEU A 93 -11.51 0.76 1.76
CA LEU A 93 -12.18 -0.36 1.10
C LEU A 93 -12.40 -1.54 2.07
N MET A 94 -11.41 -1.84 2.93
CA MET A 94 -11.54 -2.88 3.95
C MET A 94 -12.69 -2.58 4.91
N ILE A 95 -12.81 -1.36 5.44
CA ILE A 95 -13.91 -1.00 6.36
C ILE A 95 -15.26 -1.21 5.68
N VAL A 96 -15.40 -0.75 4.43
CA VAL A 96 -16.65 -0.90 3.66
C VAL A 96 -16.98 -2.37 3.43
N ALA A 97 -16.00 -3.19 3.06
CA ALA A 97 -16.20 -4.63 2.87
C ALA A 97 -16.61 -5.32 4.16
N VAL A 98 -15.91 -5.06 5.27
CA VAL A 98 -16.22 -5.61 6.60
C VAL A 98 -17.64 -5.21 7.03
N ALA A 99 -18.01 -3.94 6.88
CA ALA A 99 -19.35 -3.47 7.20
C ALA A 99 -20.43 -4.14 6.34
N GLY A 100 -20.17 -4.33 5.04
CA GLY A 100 -21.08 -5.02 4.12
C GLY A 100 -21.31 -6.48 4.51
N ILE A 101 -20.25 -7.21 4.88
CA ILE A 101 -20.35 -8.60 5.32
C ILE A 101 -21.12 -8.68 6.64
N LEU A 102 -20.80 -7.83 7.62
CA LEU A 102 -21.52 -7.79 8.89
C LEU A 102 -23.00 -7.47 8.69
N ALA A 103 -23.33 -6.50 7.85
CA ALA A 103 -24.72 -6.16 7.52
C ALA A 103 -25.46 -7.34 6.89
N TRP A 104 -24.80 -8.08 5.99
CA TRP A 104 -25.39 -9.28 5.39
C TRP A 104 -25.62 -10.39 6.43
N VAL A 105 -24.65 -10.67 7.30
CA VAL A 105 -24.77 -11.68 8.37
C VAL A 105 -25.94 -11.35 9.29
N LEU A 106 -26.08 -10.08 9.70
CA LEU A 106 -27.12 -9.62 10.61
C LEU A 106 -28.53 -9.65 10.00
N THR A 107 -28.66 -9.41 8.69
CA THR A 107 -29.98 -9.27 8.03
C THR A 107 -30.44 -10.54 7.34
N THR A 108 -29.58 -11.14 6.52
CA THR A 108 -29.94 -12.26 5.63
C THR A 108 -29.32 -13.57 6.12
N GLY A 109 -28.18 -13.51 6.81
CA GLY A 109 -27.45 -14.67 7.31
C GLY A 109 -28.22 -15.51 8.32
N GLN A 110 -29.30 -15.00 8.92
CA GLN A 110 -30.13 -15.78 9.84
C GLN A 110 -30.85 -16.95 9.17
N ASN A 111 -31.18 -16.82 7.88
CA ASN A 111 -31.85 -17.87 7.10
C ASN A 111 -30.86 -18.80 6.38
N ALA A 112 -29.56 -18.52 6.48
CA ALA A 112 -28.53 -19.35 5.88
C ALA A 112 -28.28 -20.61 6.71
N ASP A 113 -27.71 -21.63 6.07
CA ASP A 113 -27.21 -22.80 6.78
C ASP A 113 -26.20 -22.40 7.87
N THR A 114 -26.23 -23.11 9.00
CA THR A 114 -25.44 -22.78 10.19
C THR A 114 -23.95 -22.72 9.88
N ILE A 115 -23.44 -23.63 9.05
CA ILE A 115 -22.01 -23.67 8.67
C ILE A 115 -21.66 -22.42 7.86
N VAL A 116 -22.51 -22.04 6.90
CA VAL A 116 -22.32 -20.84 6.08
C VAL A 116 -22.34 -19.57 6.94
N ARG A 117 -23.25 -19.49 7.92
CA ARG A 117 -23.33 -18.36 8.85
C ARG A 117 -22.06 -18.22 9.69
N ILE A 118 -21.56 -19.33 10.25
CA ILE A 118 -20.30 -19.34 11.02
C ILE A 118 -19.13 -18.93 10.12
N ALA A 119 -18.99 -19.50 8.92
CA ALA A 119 -17.91 -19.15 8.01
C ALA A 119 -17.95 -17.65 7.64
N ALA A 120 -19.14 -17.11 7.36
CA ALA A 120 -19.33 -15.71 7.03
C ALA A 120 -19.04 -14.77 8.23
N SER A 121 -19.32 -15.19 9.47
CA SER A 121 -19.03 -14.37 10.65
C SER A 121 -17.54 -14.26 10.96
N TRP A 122 -16.74 -15.26 10.56
CA TRP A 122 -15.26 -15.22 10.67
C TRP A 122 -14.58 -14.40 9.57
N LEU A 123 -15.26 -14.17 8.43
CA LEU A 123 -14.69 -13.51 7.27
C LEU A 123 -14.25 -12.04 7.56
N PRO A 124 -15.03 -11.21 8.28
CA PRO A 124 -14.59 -9.90 8.75
C PRO A 124 -13.30 -9.92 9.57
N ALA A 125 -13.14 -10.90 10.46
CA ALA A 125 -11.96 -11.04 11.29
C ALA A 125 -10.73 -11.42 10.46
N ALA A 126 -10.88 -12.40 9.56
CA ALA A 126 -9.83 -12.82 8.64
C ALA A 126 -9.38 -11.67 7.73
N MET A 127 -10.31 -10.92 7.15
CA MET A 127 -10.00 -9.74 6.34
C MET A 127 -9.27 -8.67 7.16
N SER A 128 -9.78 -8.35 8.36
CA SER A 128 -9.16 -7.33 9.21
C SER A 128 -7.70 -7.68 9.57
N LEU A 129 -7.43 -8.96 9.87
CA LEU A 129 -6.07 -9.46 10.12
C LEU A 129 -5.19 -9.39 8.88
N PHE A 130 -5.69 -9.82 7.73
CA PHE A 130 -4.97 -9.77 6.46
C PHE A 130 -4.56 -8.34 6.09
N PHE A 131 -5.51 -7.39 6.15
CA PHE A 131 -5.21 -5.98 5.87
C PHE A 131 -4.29 -5.36 6.91
N HIS A 132 -4.34 -5.80 8.18
CA HIS A 132 -3.39 -5.36 9.21
C HIS A 132 -1.98 -5.79 8.89
N TRP A 133 -1.79 -7.05 8.53
CA TRP A 133 -0.50 -7.56 8.11
C TRP A 133 0.01 -6.83 6.87
N HIS A 134 -0.81 -6.71 5.82
CA HIS A 134 -0.44 -6.04 4.57
C HIS A 134 -0.08 -4.56 4.78
N ARG A 135 -0.82 -3.84 5.64
CA ARG A 135 -0.49 -2.47 6.03
C ARG A 135 0.89 -2.38 6.68
N ASN A 136 1.21 -3.30 7.60
CA ASN A 136 2.49 -3.30 8.29
C ASN A 136 3.66 -3.53 7.32
N GLU A 137 3.51 -4.42 6.33
CA GLU A 137 4.52 -4.63 5.28
C GLU A 137 4.78 -3.36 4.47
N ASN A 138 3.71 -2.67 4.05
CA ASN A 138 3.84 -1.42 3.29
C ASN A 138 4.48 -0.30 4.13
N ILE A 139 4.17 -0.21 5.43
CA ILE A 139 4.81 0.75 6.34
C ILE A 139 6.31 0.47 6.48
N VAL A 140 6.71 -0.80 6.58
CA VAL A 140 8.13 -1.17 6.62
C VAL A 140 8.82 -0.78 5.31
N ALA A 141 8.17 -1.00 4.17
CA ALA A 141 8.70 -0.59 2.86
C ALA A 141 8.88 0.93 2.77
N ILE A 142 7.87 1.71 3.17
CA ILE A 142 7.94 3.18 3.21
C ILE A 142 9.07 3.63 4.13
N ARG A 143 9.23 3.00 5.31
CA ARG A 143 10.30 3.35 6.24
C ARG A 143 11.69 3.10 5.64
N ARG A 144 11.87 2.01 4.90
CA ARG A 144 13.13 1.72 4.19
C ARG A 144 13.42 2.77 3.11
N LEU A 145 12.41 3.13 2.31
CA LEU A 145 12.54 4.18 1.31
C LEU A 145 12.88 5.53 1.95
N ALA A 146 12.22 5.90 3.05
CA ALA A 146 12.49 7.13 3.78
C ALA A 146 13.92 7.17 4.34
N LEU A 147 14.43 6.06 4.89
CA LEU A 147 15.82 5.96 5.36
C LEU A 147 16.83 6.09 4.20
N TYR A 148 16.51 5.50 3.05
CA TYR A 148 17.35 5.61 1.86
C TYR A 148 17.39 7.04 1.32
N VAL A 149 16.23 7.69 1.24
CA VAL A 149 16.11 9.11 0.86
C VAL A 149 16.92 9.99 1.82
N ARG A 150 16.84 9.74 3.13
CA ARG A 150 17.66 10.45 4.13
C ARG A 150 19.16 10.27 3.89
N ALA A 151 19.61 9.04 3.62
CA ALA A 151 21.02 8.78 3.34
C ALA A 151 21.52 9.46 2.04
N LEU A 152 20.65 9.60 1.03
CA LEU A 152 20.94 10.39 -0.16
C LEU A 152 21.04 11.89 0.16
N GLU A 153 20.12 12.42 0.97
CA GLU A 153 20.17 13.82 1.41
C GLU A 153 21.45 14.13 2.18
N GLU A 154 21.80 13.32 3.17
CA GLU A 154 23.02 13.51 3.98
C GLU A 154 24.31 13.51 3.13
N ARG A 155 24.30 12.82 1.99
CA ARG A 155 25.47 12.70 1.11
C ARG A 155 25.57 13.80 0.06
N PHE A 156 24.45 14.36 -0.37
CA PHE A 156 24.38 15.20 -1.58
C PHE A 156 23.67 16.55 -1.40
N ALA A 157 22.94 16.76 -0.31
CA ALA A 157 22.26 18.04 -0.07
C ALA A 157 23.24 19.05 0.57
N ASP A 158 23.24 20.28 0.05
CA ASP A 158 23.94 21.39 0.72
C ASP A 158 23.30 21.69 2.08
N ASP A 159 24.11 22.17 3.02
CA ASP A 159 23.69 22.55 4.36
C ASP A 159 22.44 23.46 4.31
N GLY A 160 21.33 22.95 4.83
CA GLY A 160 20.07 23.68 4.93
C GLY A 160 19.03 23.42 3.83
N LEU A 161 19.30 22.54 2.86
CA LEU A 161 18.33 22.13 1.81
C LEU A 161 17.63 20.79 2.06
N GLY A 162 17.92 20.11 3.19
CA GLY A 162 17.32 18.82 3.56
C GLY A 162 15.87 18.88 4.05
N TRP A 163 15.18 17.73 4.04
CA TRP A 163 13.79 17.60 4.52
C TRP A 163 13.63 17.94 6.00
N GLU A 164 14.71 17.89 6.77
CA GLU A 164 14.76 18.19 8.21
C GLU A 164 14.32 19.63 8.54
N ARG A 165 14.39 20.58 7.60
CA ARG A 165 13.93 21.96 7.82
C ARG A 165 12.48 22.24 7.43
N ARG A 166 11.81 21.37 6.65
CA ARG A 166 10.47 21.67 6.11
C ARG A 166 9.32 21.45 7.09
N ARG A 167 9.57 20.82 8.24
CA ARG A 167 8.68 20.85 9.41
C ARG A 167 9.56 20.85 10.64
N SER A 168 9.38 21.82 11.53
CA SER A 168 10.02 21.76 12.85
C SER A 168 9.61 20.43 13.52
N GLU A 169 10.53 19.79 14.22
CA GLU A 169 10.19 18.61 15.03
C GLU A 169 9.01 18.90 15.97
N ASP A 170 8.87 20.16 16.40
CA ASP A 170 7.73 20.66 17.18
C ASP A 170 6.39 20.58 16.43
N ASP A 171 6.35 20.85 15.12
CA ASP A 171 5.13 20.71 14.30
C ASP A 171 4.77 19.23 14.08
N LEU A 172 5.77 18.35 13.99
CA LEU A 172 5.55 16.91 13.89
C LEU A 172 5.14 16.28 15.23
N ALA A 173 5.67 16.79 16.35
CA ALA A 173 5.34 16.33 17.69
C ALA A 173 3.92 16.73 18.11
N ASN A 174 3.45 17.90 17.67
CA ASN A 174 2.14 18.44 18.04
C ASN A 174 1.02 18.08 17.06
N GLN A 175 1.31 17.53 15.87
CA GLN A 175 0.25 17.00 15.01
C GLN A 175 -0.35 15.75 15.65
N PRO A 176 -1.68 15.74 15.94
CA PRO A 176 -2.35 14.51 16.34
C PRO A 176 -2.14 13.50 15.22
N SER A 177 -1.27 12.52 15.44
CA SER A 177 -0.88 11.63 14.36
C SER A 177 -2.12 10.83 13.95
N THR A 178 -2.64 11.13 12.77
CA THR A 178 -3.68 10.34 12.08
C THR A 178 -3.29 8.86 12.07
N TYR A 179 -1.99 8.59 12.10
CA TYR A 179 -1.42 7.25 12.27
C TYR A 179 -1.84 6.56 13.57
N ARG A 180 -1.81 7.24 14.73
CA ARG A 180 -2.18 6.66 16.03
C ARG A 180 -3.68 6.37 16.09
N SER A 181 -4.52 7.29 15.61
CA SER A 181 -5.98 7.07 15.55
C SER A 181 -6.34 5.92 14.61
N THR A 182 -5.76 5.84 13.42
CA THR A 182 -6.00 4.74 12.47
C THR A 182 -5.53 3.40 13.03
N THR A 183 -4.37 3.36 13.68
CA THR A 183 -3.86 2.12 14.29
C THR A 183 -4.74 1.66 15.46
N MET A 184 -5.27 2.58 16.28
CA MET A 184 -6.24 2.23 17.32
C MET A 184 -7.54 1.72 16.72
N LEU A 185 -8.08 2.41 15.70
CA LEU A 185 -9.32 1.99 15.05
C LEU A 185 -9.18 0.59 14.45
N MET A 186 -8.03 0.29 13.83
CA MET A 186 -7.74 -1.05 13.30
C MET A 186 -7.71 -2.13 14.37
N LYS A 187 -7.08 -1.88 15.52
CA LYS A 187 -7.10 -2.83 16.65
C LYS A 187 -8.52 -3.05 17.15
N VAL A 188 -9.32 -1.98 17.27
CA VAL A 188 -10.72 -2.07 17.68
C VAL A 188 -11.53 -2.89 16.67
N THR A 189 -11.36 -2.66 15.36
CA THR A 189 -12.06 -3.44 14.33
C THR A 189 -11.70 -4.92 14.36
N VAL A 190 -10.43 -5.26 14.55
CA VAL A 190 -10.00 -6.67 14.67
C VAL A 190 -10.62 -7.31 15.91
N VAL A 191 -10.51 -6.67 17.08
CA VAL A 191 -11.07 -7.20 18.33
C VAL A 191 -12.58 -7.38 18.21
N PHE A 192 -13.29 -6.37 17.70
CA PHE A 192 -14.72 -6.42 17.49
C PHE A 192 -15.13 -7.56 16.55
N SER A 193 -14.43 -7.71 15.42
CA SER A 193 -14.72 -8.77 14.45
C SER A 193 -14.51 -10.17 15.03
N VAL A 194 -13.46 -10.37 15.84
CA VAL A 194 -13.19 -11.64 16.51
C VAL A 194 -14.25 -11.94 17.57
N LEU A 195 -14.62 -10.94 18.40
CA LEU A 195 -15.67 -11.11 19.41
C LEU A 195 -17.02 -11.43 18.77
N PHE A 196 -17.35 -10.77 17.67
CA PHE A 196 -18.57 -11.04 16.90
C PHE A 196 -18.58 -12.47 16.33
N ALA A 197 -17.49 -12.89 15.70
CA ALA A 197 -17.35 -14.25 15.16
C ALA A 197 -17.46 -15.33 16.25
N ALA A 198 -16.83 -15.09 17.41
CA ALA A 198 -16.90 -15.99 18.56
C ALA A 198 -18.33 -16.09 19.12
N LEU A 199 -19.02 -14.96 19.27
CA LEU A 199 -20.40 -14.91 19.72
C LEU A 199 -21.33 -15.71 18.79
N GLU A 200 -21.22 -15.50 17.48
CA GLU A 200 -22.01 -16.25 16.49
C GLU A 200 -21.71 -17.74 16.50
N THR A 201 -20.45 -18.12 16.75
CA THR A 201 -20.06 -19.53 16.89
C THR A 201 -20.69 -20.16 18.14
N VAL A 202 -20.67 -19.46 19.28
CA VAL A 202 -21.32 -19.91 20.52
C VAL A 202 -22.82 -20.04 20.33
N ARG A 203 -23.47 -19.05 19.69
CA ARG A 203 -24.91 -19.09 19.38
C ARG A 203 -25.29 -20.27 18.50
N ALA A 204 -24.42 -20.63 17.55
CA ALA A 204 -24.65 -21.77 16.67
C ALA A 204 -24.49 -23.12 17.38
N ILE A 205 -23.57 -23.24 18.34
CA ILE A 205 -23.30 -24.49 19.08
C ILE A 205 -24.29 -24.69 20.24
N SER A 206 -24.73 -23.60 20.88
CA SER A 206 -25.54 -23.66 22.10
C SER A 206 -26.68 -22.64 22.04
N PRO A 207 -27.72 -22.90 21.21
CA PRO A 207 -28.84 -21.98 21.04
C PRO A 207 -29.59 -21.70 22.36
N ASP A 208 -29.61 -22.67 23.29
CA ASP A 208 -30.33 -22.55 24.56
C ASP A 208 -29.66 -21.58 25.56
N LEU A 209 -28.36 -21.28 25.40
CA LEU A 209 -27.62 -20.40 26.32
C LEU A 209 -27.88 -18.90 26.09
N LEU A 210 -28.36 -18.52 24.90
CA LEU A 210 -28.56 -17.12 24.51
C LEU A 210 -29.96 -16.97 23.90
N PRO A 211 -31.00 -16.70 24.71
CA PRO A 211 -32.39 -16.68 24.27
C PRO A 211 -32.80 -15.44 23.45
N PHE A 212 -31.84 -14.64 22.97
CA PHE A 212 -32.06 -13.38 22.25
C PHE A 212 -31.41 -13.43 20.85
#